data_AF-A0A1H6ELX8-F1
#
_entry.id   AF-A0A1H6ELX8-F1
#
_cell.length_a   1.000
_cell.length_b   1.000
_cell.length_c   1.000
_cell.angle_alpha   90.00
_cell.angle_beta   90.00
_cell.angle_gamma   90.00
#
_symmetry.space_group_name_H-M   'P 1'
#
loop_
_entity.id
_entity.type
_entity.pdbx_description
1 polymer ?
#
loop_
_entity_poly.entity_id
_entity_poly.type
_entity_poly.pdbx_seq_one_letter_code
_entity_poly.pdbx_strand_id
1 'polypeptide(L)'
;MTSSRRERVQEVLDRAVAEGSAPGIVAEIQDQDGGWFGSAGVADLETGRRREPGEQFHAGSSGKAFTAAAMLTLEAEGRLSLDDTVDTWLPGVITGNGNDGREITIWQLLTHTGGLGITGLSAEIVRKYHTRAGAEEHRYDVLTVDELLKRQLAIPPLYKPGEDFAYSNGGYHIAGAIIEKATGRSYEDELDRTVIQPLKLTGTYARTFAERRYRGPHTKAYTRMFIRDGVDPDSLTPDNYASLLLGPESDPVDVTDRTIPTWAAGGVVSTTGDLIRLLRALTTGSLLPPAQHRTMWRTVPTRDWIPNARYGTGVAQWPLADGRVLHVVAGVEGGTVSVTLGTPDGGLIVSTHLNGDWNWYMTCYQIAEAAFGSPFLLPNEASQ
;
A
#
# COMPACT_ATOMS: atom_id res chain seq x y z
N MET A 1 -5.18 10.69 -36.24
CA MET A 1 -5.39 11.47 -35.00
C MET A 1 -4.84 10.63 -33.87
N THR A 2 -3.92 11.16 -33.06
CA THR A 2 -3.43 10.44 -31.87
C THR A 2 -4.59 10.27 -30.89
N SER A 3 -4.83 9.04 -30.40
CA SER A 3 -5.88 8.77 -29.41
C SER A 3 -5.68 9.64 -28.17
N SER A 4 -6.77 10.06 -27.53
CA SER A 4 -6.73 10.85 -26.31
C SER A 4 -6.13 10.04 -25.15
N ARG A 5 -5.69 10.72 -24.07
CA ARG A 5 -5.21 10.06 -22.84
C ARG A 5 -6.21 9.03 -22.32
N ARG A 6 -7.48 9.41 -22.28
CA ARG A 6 -8.59 8.62 -21.74
C ARG A 6 -8.81 7.36 -22.60
N GLU A 7 -8.74 7.50 -23.92
CA GLU A 7 -8.82 6.37 -24.87
C GLU A 7 -7.66 5.37 -24.66
N ARG A 8 -6.42 5.85 -24.59
CA ARG A 8 -5.26 4.98 -24.34
C ARG A 8 -5.36 4.25 -23.00
N VAL A 9 -5.82 4.93 -21.95
CA VAL A 9 -6.03 4.30 -20.64
C VAL A 9 -7.12 3.25 -20.74
N GLN A 10 -8.25 3.53 -21.39
CA GLN A 10 -9.33 2.55 -21.60
C GLN A 10 -8.82 1.29 -22.34
N GLU A 11 -8.01 1.45 -23.39
CA GLU A 11 -7.40 0.31 -24.11
C GLU A 11 -6.56 -0.58 -23.18
N VAL A 12 -5.84 0.01 -22.22
CA VAL A 12 -5.08 -0.74 -21.21
C VAL A 12 -5.99 -1.45 -20.23
N LEU A 13 -7.10 -0.83 -19.80
CA LEU A 13 -8.10 -1.47 -18.94
C LEU A 13 -8.70 -2.72 -19.61
N ASP A 14 -9.10 -2.58 -20.87
CA ASP A 14 -9.68 -3.68 -21.66
C ASP A 14 -8.67 -4.82 -21.84
N ARG A 15 -7.41 -4.47 -22.14
CA ARG A 15 -6.32 -5.45 -22.27
C ARG A 15 -6.05 -6.18 -20.96
N ALA A 16 -5.99 -5.48 -19.83
CA ALA A 16 -5.70 -6.09 -18.53
C ALA A 16 -6.73 -7.18 -18.16
N VAL A 17 -8.01 -6.98 -18.50
CA VAL A 17 -9.05 -7.99 -18.29
C VAL A 17 -8.90 -9.14 -19.28
N ALA A 18 -8.63 -8.85 -20.56
CA ALA A 18 -8.43 -9.87 -21.59
C ALA A 18 -7.21 -10.77 -21.32
N GLU A 19 -6.16 -10.23 -20.71
CA GLU A 19 -4.94 -10.94 -20.30
C GLU A 19 -5.06 -11.63 -18.92
N GLY A 20 -6.21 -11.51 -18.25
CA GLY A 20 -6.49 -12.19 -16.99
C GLY A 20 -5.86 -11.58 -15.74
N SER A 21 -5.33 -10.35 -15.81
CA SER A 21 -4.73 -9.64 -14.66
C SER A 21 -5.72 -9.46 -13.51
N ALA A 22 -6.99 -9.19 -13.81
CA ALA A 22 -8.06 -9.11 -12.83
C ALA A 22 -9.44 -9.39 -13.46
N PRO A 23 -10.43 -9.88 -12.67
CA PRO A 23 -11.83 -9.95 -13.11
C PRO A 23 -12.41 -8.61 -13.58
N GLY A 24 -11.96 -7.51 -12.98
CA GLY A 24 -12.31 -6.16 -13.35
C GLY A 24 -11.32 -5.13 -12.82
N ILE A 25 -11.29 -4.00 -13.52
CA ILE A 25 -10.35 -2.91 -13.28
C ILE A 25 -11.04 -1.59 -13.54
N VAL A 26 -10.65 -0.57 -12.78
CA VAL A 26 -11.09 0.81 -12.97
C VAL A 26 -9.88 1.75 -12.98
N ALA A 27 -10.01 2.86 -13.70
CA ALA A 27 -9.13 4.01 -13.56
C ALA A 27 -9.95 5.29 -13.49
N GLU A 28 -9.58 6.16 -12.58
CA GLU A 28 -10.11 7.51 -12.45
C GLU A 28 -9.00 8.52 -12.71
N ILE A 29 -9.25 9.49 -13.57
CA ILE A 29 -8.31 10.53 -13.98
C ILE A 29 -8.89 11.87 -13.55
N GLN A 30 -8.08 12.67 -12.86
CA GLN A 30 -8.37 14.06 -12.60
C GLN A 30 -7.28 14.93 -13.22
N ASP A 31 -7.66 15.74 -14.20
CA ASP A 31 -6.81 16.73 -14.84
C ASP A 31 -7.53 18.08 -15.04
N GLN A 32 -6.90 18.98 -15.79
CA GLN A 32 -7.44 20.30 -16.16
C GLN A 32 -8.73 20.22 -17.00
N ASP A 33 -8.96 19.09 -17.66
CA ASP A 33 -10.14 18.84 -18.50
C ASP A 33 -11.27 18.16 -17.69
N GLY A 34 -11.14 18.12 -16.36
CA GLY A 34 -12.11 17.55 -15.42
C GLY A 34 -11.81 16.11 -15.01
N GLY A 35 -12.83 15.47 -14.42
CA GLY A 35 -12.77 14.07 -14.01
C GLY A 35 -13.16 13.12 -15.15
N TRP A 36 -12.55 11.93 -15.19
CA TRP A 36 -12.94 10.82 -16.06
C TRP A 36 -12.85 9.51 -15.29
N PHE A 37 -13.78 8.60 -15.55
CA PHE A 37 -13.79 7.25 -15.01
C PHE A 37 -13.90 6.25 -16.16
N GLY A 38 -13.00 5.28 -16.18
CA GLY A 38 -13.03 4.14 -17.08
C GLY A 38 -13.04 2.83 -16.30
N SER A 39 -13.61 1.81 -16.92
CA SER A 39 -13.71 0.48 -16.34
C SER A 39 -13.67 -0.60 -17.39
N ALA A 40 -13.18 -1.78 -17.02
CA ALA A 40 -13.32 -3.01 -17.79
C ALA A 40 -13.64 -4.18 -16.85
N GLY A 41 -14.27 -5.22 -17.39
CA GLY A 41 -14.62 -6.43 -16.64
C GLY A 41 -15.74 -6.21 -15.62
N VAL A 42 -15.70 -6.96 -14.52
CA VAL A 42 -16.79 -7.05 -13.54
C VAL A 42 -16.31 -6.86 -12.11
N ALA A 43 -17.17 -6.26 -11.28
CA ALA A 43 -17.00 -6.14 -9.84
C ALA A 43 -17.25 -7.45 -9.09
N ASP A 44 -17.99 -8.37 -9.72
CA ASP A 44 -18.44 -9.62 -9.12
C ASP A 44 -18.61 -10.68 -10.24
N LEU A 45 -17.90 -11.80 -10.12
CA LEU A 45 -17.87 -12.87 -11.11
C LEU A 45 -19.17 -13.70 -11.13
N GLU A 46 -19.89 -13.78 -10.00
CA GLU A 46 -21.12 -14.54 -9.88
C GLU A 46 -22.30 -13.78 -10.52
N THR A 47 -22.41 -12.50 -10.20
CA THR A 47 -23.54 -11.66 -10.67
C THR A 47 -23.29 -10.97 -12.00
N GLY A 48 -22.03 -10.90 -12.45
CA GLY A 48 -21.63 -10.15 -13.64
C GLY A 48 -21.77 -8.62 -13.49
N ARG A 49 -21.92 -8.13 -12.25
CA ARG A 49 -22.10 -6.71 -11.96
C ARG A 49 -20.89 -5.92 -12.47
N ARG A 50 -21.13 -4.82 -13.18
CA ARG A 50 -20.08 -3.92 -13.68
C ARG A 50 -19.38 -3.18 -12.53
N ARG A 51 -18.13 -2.76 -12.78
CA ARG A 51 -17.43 -1.82 -11.91
C ARG A 51 -18.09 -0.43 -12.03
N GLU A 52 -18.14 0.31 -10.94
CA GLU A 52 -18.80 1.63 -10.84
C GLU A 52 -17.93 2.61 -10.03
N PRO A 53 -18.07 3.93 -10.24
CA PRO A 53 -17.39 4.93 -9.41
C PRO A 53 -17.80 4.81 -7.94
N GLY A 54 -16.86 5.11 -7.03
CA GLY A 54 -17.13 5.15 -5.59
C GLY A 54 -17.22 3.79 -4.91
N GLU A 55 -16.92 2.70 -5.62
CA GLU A 55 -16.78 1.39 -4.99
C GLU A 55 -15.60 1.34 -4.03
N GLN A 56 -15.89 0.91 -2.80
CA GLN A 56 -14.91 0.68 -1.77
C GLN A 56 -14.05 -0.55 -2.08
N PHE A 57 -12.77 -0.42 -1.73
CA PHE A 57 -11.80 -1.50 -1.75
C PHE A 57 -10.76 -1.30 -0.65
N HIS A 58 -10.09 -2.38 -0.26
CA HIS A 58 -8.88 -2.28 0.57
C HIS A 58 -7.76 -1.63 -0.23
N ALA A 59 -7.29 -0.49 0.28
CA ALA A 59 -6.22 0.27 -0.35
C ALA A 59 -4.83 -0.36 -0.15
N GLY A 60 -4.75 -1.45 0.63
CA GLY A 60 -3.49 -2.12 0.97
C GLY A 60 -2.46 -1.12 1.47
N SER A 61 -1.23 -1.26 1.01
CA SER A 61 -0.12 -0.39 1.43
C SER A 61 -0.25 1.10 1.11
N SER A 62 -1.24 1.55 0.32
CA SER A 62 -1.59 2.97 0.24
C SER A 62 -2.00 3.52 1.61
N GLY A 63 -2.46 2.66 2.53
CA GLY A 63 -2.71 2.97 3.94
C GLY A 63 -1.52 3.59 4.68
N LYS A 64 -0.27 3.28 4.26
CA LYS A 64 0.94 3.87 4.84
C LYS A 64 0.99 5.38 4.68
N ALA A 65 0.46 5.91 3.59
CA ALA A 65 0.36 7.35 3.38
C ALA A 65 -0.54 8.03 4.42
N PHE A 66 -1.62 7.36 4.84
CA PHE A 66 -2.50 7.85 5.90
C PHE A 66 -1.79 7.82 7.27
N THR A 67 -1.15 6.70 7.61
CA THR A 67 -0.38 6.57 8.86
C THR A 67 0.73 7.61 8.95
N ALA A 68 1.48 7.82 7.87
CA ALA A 68 2.56 8.81 7.83
C ALA A 68 2.02 10.25 7.92
N ALA A 69 0.92 10.57 7.24
CA ALA A 69 0.27 11.87 7.35
C ALA A 69 -0.26 12.14 8.77
N ALA A 70 -0.81 11.13 9.44
CA ALA A 70 -1.22 11.22 10.84
C ALA A 70 -0.02 11.49 11.76
N MET A 71 1.08 10.72 11.62
CA MET A 71 2.32 10.94 12.38
C MET A 71 2.90 12.34 12.20
N LEU A 72 2.95 12.83 10.96
CA LEU A 72 3.43 14.18 10.65
C LEU A 72 2.50 15.25 11.23
N THR A 73 1.18 15.04 11.21
CA THR A 73 0.22 15.95 11.86
C THR A 73 0.46 15.99 13.37
N LEU A 74 0.67 14.83 14.01
CA LEU A 74 0.99 14.75 15.43
C LEU A 74 2.33 15.41 15.77
N GLU A 75 3.34 15.31 14.90
CA GLU A 75 4.59 16.06 15.05
C GLU A 75 4.35 17.58 15.01
N ALA A 76 3.55 18.06 14.04
CA ALA A 76 3.19 19.46 13.95
C ALA A 76 2.40 19.97 15.18
N GLU A 77 1.61 19.09 15.79
CA GLU A 77 0.90 19.36 17.05
C GLU A 77 1.81 19.30 18.29
N GLY A 78 3.10 18.98 18.13
CA GLY A 78 4.05 18.84 19.23
C GLY A 78 3.79 17.60 20.10
N ARG A 79 3.07 16.61 19.58
CA ARG A 79 2.70 15.38 20.31
C ARG A 79 3.80 14.33 20.29
N LEU A 80 4.66 14.36 19.28
CA LEU A 80 5.82 13.49 19.11
C LEU A 80 6.88 14.17 18.21
N SER A 81 8.07 13.61 18.14
CA SER A 81 9.08 13.98 17.13
C SER A 81 9.38 12.78 16.24
N LEU A 82 9.55 12.98 14.93
CA LEU A 82 10.02 11.87 14.08
C LEU A 82 11.46 11.43 14.41
N ASP A 83 12.22 12.24 15.14
CA ASP A 83 13.54 11.89 15.66
C ASP A 83 13.48 11.10 16.99
N ASP A 84 12.30 10.97 17.60
CA ASP A 84 12.14 10.13 18.79
C ASP A 84 12.46 8.68 18.45
N THR A 85 13.08 8.00 19.40
CA THR A 85 13.28 6.55 19.30
C THR A 85 11.97 5.82 19.59
N VAL A 86 11.84 4.60 19.08
CA VAL A 86 10.68 3.76 19.37
C VAL A 86 10.53 3.52 20.87
N ASP A 87 11.64 3.31 21.58
CA ASP A 87 11.64 3.05 23.03
C ASP A 87 11.14 4.24 23.87
N THR A 88 11.21 5.47 23.34
CA THR A 88 10.62 6.66 23.98
C THR A 88 9.10 6.50 24.15
N TRP A 89 8.45 5.89 23.18
CA TRP A 89 6.99 5.70 23.15
C TRP A 89 6.58 4.32 23.66
N LEU A 90 7.34 3.29 23.30
CA LEU A 90 7.04 1.89 23.61
C LEU A 90 8.19 1.25 24.42
N PRO A 91 8.44 1.71 25.66
CA PRO A 91 9.61 1.33 26.43
C PRO A 91 9.66 -0.17 26.69
N GLY A 92 10.76 -0.82 26.28
CA GLY A 92 10.99 -2.25 26.44
C GLY A 92 10.10 -3.15 25.59
N VAL A 93 9.26 -2.60 24.70
CA VAL A 93 8.39 -3.39 23.82
C VAL A 93 9.17 -3.95 22.64
N ILE A 94 10.00 -3.12 22.00
CA ILE A 94 10.80 -3.52 20.83
C ILE A 94 12.20 -3.92 21.29
N THR A 95 12.29 -5.13 21.87
CA THR A 95 13.56 -5.70 22.34
C THR A 95 13.59 -7.21 22.10
N GLY A 96 14.77 -7.73 21.72
CA GLY A 96 15.00 -9.17 21.59
C GLY A 96 15.21 -9.64 20.15
N ASN A 97 15.82 -10.81 20.01
CA ASN A 97 16.19 -11.39 18.71
C ASN A 97 17.03 -10.43 17.83
N GLY A 98 17.84 -9.57 18.46
CA GLY A 98 18.62 -8.52 17.78
C GLY A 98 17.88 -7.20 17.56
N ASN A 99 16.56 -7.14 17.74
CA ASN A 99 15.80 -5.89 17.66
C ASN A 99 16.08 -5.00 18.89
N ASP A 100 16.29 -3.70 18.65
CA ASP A 100 16.49 -2.69 19.70
C ASP A 100 15.78 -1.36 19.34
N GLY A 101 14.64 -1.12 19.98
CA GLY A 101 13.84 0.10 19.79
C GLY A 101 14.51 1.39 20.24
N ARG A 102 15.64 1.31 20.96
CA ARG A 102 16.43 2.48 21.37
C ARG A 102 17.28 3.02 20.23
N GLU A 103 17.54 2.20 19.21
CA GLU A 103 18.35 2.57 18.04
C GLU A 103 17.51 2.99 16.82
N ILE A 104 16.20 2.72 16.84
CA ILE A 104 15.29 2.98 15.72
C ILE A 104 14.49 4.25 15.99
N THR A 105 14.54 5.22 15.08
CA THR A 105 13.68 6.42 15.14
C THR A 105 12.36 6.24 14.39
N ILE A 106 11.36 7.06 14.71
CA ILE A 106 10.08 7.06 13.98
C ILE A 106 10.31 7.38 12.49
N TRP A 107 11.20 8.32 12.16
CA TRP A 107 11.56 8.61 10.77
C TRP A 107 12.02 7.34 10.04
N GLN A 108 12.89 6.54 10.67
CA GLN A 108 13.41 5.30 10.09
C GLN A 108 12.32 4.23 9.92
N LEU A 109 11.30 4.19 10.79
CA LEU A 109 10.12 3.34 10.57
C LEU A 109 9.37 3.75 9.30
N LEU A 110 9.09 5.05 9.15
CA LEU A 110 8.26 5.56 8.07
C LEU A 110 8.96 5.52 6.70
N THR A 111 10.29 5.58 6.68
CA THR A 111 11.11 5.49 5.46
C THR A 111 11.65 4.08 5.16
N HIS A 112 11.25 3.06 5.93
CA HIS A 112 11.74 1.67 5.79
C HIS A 112 13.26 1.52 5.94
N THR A 113 13.88 2.36 6.77
CA THR A 113 15.33 2.33 7.05
C THR A 113 15.66 1.87 8.46
N GLY A 114 14.67 1.36 9.22
CA GLY A 114 14.87 0.87 10.58
C GLY A 114 15.56 -0.48 10.71
N GLY A 115 15.90 -1.15 9.59
CA GLY A 115 16.55 -2.48 9.61
C GLY A 115 15.62 -3.64 9.97
N LEU A 116 14.32 -3.39 10.12
CA LEU A 116 13.34 -4.40 10.53
C LEU A 116 13.22 -5.53 9.50
N GLY A 117 13.07 -6.76 9.98
CA GLY A 117 12.76 -7.91 9.13
C GLY A 117 11.44 -7.77 8.36
N ILE A 118 11.36 -8.38 7.18
CA ILE A 118 10.21 -8.29 6.27
C ILE A 118 9.11 -9.26 6.72
N THR A 119 8.15 -8.77 7.50
CA THR A 119 7.05 -9.58 8.08
C THR A 119 6.19 -10.30 7.04
N GLY A 120 6.00 -9.72 5.85
CA GLY A 120 5.22 -10.33 4.76
C GLY A 120 5.80 -11.63 4.21
N LEU A 121 7.08 -11.90 4.46
CA LEU A 121 7.78 -13.13 4.04
C LEU A 121 8.02 -14.10 5.21
N SER A 122 7.53 -13.79 6.41
CA SER A 122 7.67 -14.72 7.54
C SER A 122 6.85 -16.00 7.29
N ALA A 123 7.43 -17.14 7.65
CA ALA A 123 6.79 -18.44 7.43
C ALA A 123 5.41 -18.53 8.10
N GLU A 124 5.20 -17.91 9.26
CA GLU A 124 3.87 -17.86 9.90
C GLU A 124 2.84 -17.13 9.02
N ILE A 125 3.17 -15.93 8.52
CA ILE A 125 2.26 -15.14 7.68
C ILE A 125 1.98 -15.86 6.38
N VAL A 126 3.01 -16.43 5.75
CA VAL A 126 2.84 -17.20 4.51
C VAL A 126 1.93 -18.40 4.76
N ARG A 127 2.21 -19.22 5.78
CA ARG A 127 1.40 -20.41 6.11
C ARG A 127 -0.07 -20.02 6.27
N LYS A 128 -0.35 -18.96 7.03
CA LYS A 128 -1.72 -18.55 7.39
C LYS A 128 -2.46 -17.80 6.28
N TYR A 129 -1.79 -16.97 5.48
CA TYR A 129 -2.49 -16.02 4.61
C TYR A 129 -2.13 -16.15 3.13
N HIS A 130 -0.99 -16.78 2.79
CA HIS A 130 -0.54 -16.94 1.41
C HIS A 130 -0.65 -18.39 0.90
N THR A 131 -1.23 -19.32 1.68
CA THR A 131 -1.64 -20.65 1.20
C THR A 131 -3.16 -20.73 1.15
N ARG A 132 -3.72 -21.58 0.26
CA ARG A 132 -5.18 -21.77 0.19
C ARG A 132 -5.74 -22.31 1.50
N ALA A 133 -5.15 -23.40 2.01
CA ALA A 133 -5.58 -24.05 3.23
C ALA A 133 -5.48 -23.10 4.45
N GLY A 134 -4.35 -22.40 4.59
CA GLY A 134 -4.20 -21.44 5.68
C GLY A 134 -5.20 -20.29 5.58
N ALA A 135 -5.40 -19.73 4.39
CA ALA A 135 -6.36 -18.63 4.23
C ALA A 135 -7.79 -19.08 4.51
N GLU A 136 -8.18 -20.31 4.18
CA GLU A 136 -9.48 -20.87 4.54
C GLU A 136 -9.66 -20.96 6.06
N GLU A 137 -8.63 -21.39 6.80
CA GLU A 137 -8.65 -21.51 8.25
C GLU A 137 -8.57 -20.15 8.97
N HIS A 138 -7.71 -19.24 8.50
CA HIS A 138 -7.25 -18.08 9.26
C HIS A 138 -7.76 -16.71 8.75
N ARG A 139 -8.47 -16.63 7.61
CA ARG A 139 -8.97 -15.34 7.05
C ARG A 139 -9.92 -14.57 7.97
N TYR A 140 -10.35 -15.14 9.09
CA TYR A 140 -11.22 -14.50 10.06
C TYR A 140 -10.58 -14.30 11.44
N ASP A 141 -9.30 -14.64 11.58
CA ASP A 141 -8.54 -14.44 12.81
C ASP A 141 -8.49 -12.96 13.16
N VAL A 142 -8.84 -12.65 14.41
CA VAL A 142 -8.77 -11.27 14.93
C VAL A 142 -7.45 -11.15 15.67
N LEU A 143 -6.57 -10.30 15.15
CA LEU A 143 -5.28 -10.02 15.77
C LEU A 143 -5.39 -8.84 16.74
N THR A 144 -4.38 -8.73 17.59
CA THR A 144 -4.13 -7.59 18.45
C THR A 144 -2.84 -6.87 18.03
N VAL A 145 -2.68 -5.63 18.49
CA VAL A 145 -1.44 -4.86 18.30
C VAL A 145 -0.25 -5.65 18.86
N ASP A 146 -0.37 -6.21 20.07
CA ASP A 146 0.68 -7.01 20.72
C ASP A 146 1.10 -8.22 19.88
N GLU A 147 0.15 -8.92 19.23
CA GLU A 147 0.46 -10.04 18.35
C GLU A 147 1.20 -9.60 17.09
N LEU A 148 0.83 -8.45 16.50
CA LEU A 148 1.57 -7.88 15.38
C LEU A 148 3.00 -7.50 15.76
N LEU A 149 3.19 -6.89 16.92
CA LEU A 149 4.51 -6.51 17.42
C LEU A 149 5.35 -7.75 17.73
N LYS A 150 4.79 -8.75 18.41
CA LYS A 150 5.46 -10.04 18.68
C LYS A 150 5.92 -10.73 17.40
N ARG A 151 5.11 -10.71 16.34
CA ARG A 151 5.50 -11.25 15.03
C ARG A 151 6.68 -10.52 14.41
N GLN A 152 6.72 -9.19 14.50
CA GLN A 152 7.87 -8.42 14.02
C GLN A 152 9.14 -8.78 14.82
N LEU A 153 9.03 -8.95 16.13
CA LEU A 153 10.17 -9.28 17.00
C LEU A 153 10.69 -10.72 16.83
N ALA A 154 9.86 -11.61 16.31
CA ALA A 154 10.27 -12.97 15.97
C ALA A 154 11.26 -13.03 14.78
N ILE A 155 11.44 -11.93 14.05
CA ILE A 155 12.34 -11.82 12.90
C ILE A 155 13.55 -10.96 13.30
N PRO A 156 14.79 -11.42 13.07
CA PRO A 156 15.97 -10.61 13.35
C PRO A 156 16.05 -9.42 12.39
N PRO A 157 16.67 -8.30 12.80
CA PRO A 157 16.97 -7.20 11.89
C PRO A 157 17.86 -7.64 10.73
N LEU A 158 17.68 -7.02 9.57
CA LEU A 158 18.47 -7.27 8.37
C LEU A 158 19.83 -6.54 8.41
N TYR A 159 19.86 -5.37 9.02
CA TYR A 159 21.01 -4.47 9.12
C TYR A 159 20.74 -3.42 10.22
N LYS A 160 21.72 -2.57 10.56
CA LYS A 160 21.52 -1.56 11.62
C LYS A 160 20.64 -0.39 11.14
N PRO A 161 19.88 0.26 12.03
CA PRO A 161 19.02 1.38 11.65
C PRO A 161 19.79 2.46 10.88
N GLY A 162 19.29 2.83 9.70
CA GLY A 162 19.86 3.85 8.82
C GLY A 162 20.87 3.35 7.78
N GLU A 163 21.34 2.09 7.86
CA GLU A 163 22.33 1.57 6.90
C GLU A 163 21.74 1.29 5.51
N ASP A 164 20.45 0.94 5.44
CA ASP A 164 19.81 0.48 4.21
C ASP A 164 18.28 0.61 4.22
N PHE A 165 17.64 0.33 3.08
CA PHE A 165 16.20 0.26 2.83
C PHE A 165 15.71 -1.19 2.71
N ALA A 166 14.64 -1.52 3.44
CA ALA A 166 13.94 -2.80 3.34
C ALA A 166 12.49 -2.58 3.72
N TYR A 167 11.59 -2.78 2.74
CA TYR A 167 10.17 -2.54 2.92
C TYR A 167 9.59 -3.49 3.97
N SER A 168 9.23 -2.96 5.15
CA SER A 168 8.68 -3.75 6.25
C SER A 168 7.36 -3.17 6.77
N ASN A 169 6.32 -4.01 6.77
CA ASN A 169 5.03 -3.65 7.34
C ASN A 169 5.10 -3.44 8.85
N GLY A 170 6.02 -4.12 9.56
CA GLY A 170 6.09 -4.00 11.02
C GLY A 170 6.54 -2.63 11.48
N GLY A 171 7.28 -1.89 10.66
CA GLY A 171 7.57 -0.47 10.96
C GLY A 171 6.31 0.37 11.08
N TYR A 172 5.30 0.08 10.25
CA TYR A 172 4.01 0.76 10.30
C TYR A 172 3.08 0.23 11.38
N HIS A 173 3.18 -1.04 11.78
CA HIS A 173 2.50 -1.55 12.97
C HIS A 173 3.02 -0.85 14.24
N ILE A 174 4.35 -0.68 14.35
CA ILE A 174 4.97 0.07 15.45
C ILE A 174 4.51 1.54 15.41
N ALA A 175 4.49 2.16 14.22
CA ALA A 175 3.96 3.52 14.06
C ALA A 175 2.50 3.65 14.53
N GLY A 176 1.63 2.70 14.18
CA GLY A 176 0.25 2.64 14.68
C GLY A 176 0.19 2.59 16.21
N ALA A 177 0.99 1.74 16.84
CA ALA A 177 1.05 1.65 18.30
C ALA A 177 1.58 2.94 18.95
N ILE A 178 2.53 3.64 18.31
CA ILE A 178 3.00 4.95 18.76
C ILE A 178 1.89 6.01 18.67
N ILE A 179 1.08 6.01 17.59
CA ILE A 179 -0.07 6.91 17.47
C ILE A 179 -1.02 6.71 18.66
N GLU A 180 -1.38 5.46 18.96
CA GLU A 180 -2.28 5.17 20.09
C GLU A 180 -1.69 5.62 21.43
N LYS A 181 -0.40 5.36 21.62
CA LYS A 181 0.31 5.74 22.85
C LYS A 181 0.42 7.26 23.02
N ALA A 182 0.77 7.98 21.96
CA ALA A 182 0.97 9.43 22.00
C ALA A 182 -0.35 10.18 22.17
N THR A 183 -1.47 9.61 21.71
CA THR A 183 -2.77 10.28 21.66
C THR A 183 -3.74 9.84 22.75
N GLY A 184 -3.64 8.58 23.21
CA GLY A 184 -4.64 7.93 24.04
C GLY A 184 -5.92 7.56 23.29
N ARG A 185 -5.92 7.63 21.96
CA ARG A 185 -7.04 7.31 21.06
C ARG A 185 -6.67 6.09 20.21
N SER A 186 -7.67 5.44 19.61
CA SER A 186 -7.39 4.35 18.67
C SER A 186 -6.69 4.89 17.42
N TYR A 187 -5.95 4.02 16.75
CA TYR A 187 -5.35 4.34 15.45
C TYR A 187 -6.41 4.79 14.44
N GLU A 188 -7.57 4.11 14.41
CA GLU A 188 -8.65 4.42 13.48
C GLU A 188 -9.23 5.82 13.70
N ASP A 189 -9.43 6.22 14.96
CA ASP A 189 -9.94 7.55 15.31
C ASP A 189 -8.94 8.66 14.96
N GLU A 190 -7.64 8.40 15.13
CA GLU A 190 -6.61 9.37 14.76
C GLU A 190 -6.47 9.52 13.25
N LEU A 191 -6.61 8.44 12.47
CA LEU A 191 -6.67 8.56 11.01
C LEU A 191 -7.90 9.35 10.56
N ASP A 192 -9.06 9.13 11.21
CA ASP A 192 -10.26 9.90 10.92
C ASP A 192 -10.03 11.39 11.18
N ARG A 193 -9.52 11.72 12.36
CA ARG A 193 -9.27 13.11 12.81
C ARG A 193 -8.23 13.84 11.96
N THR A 194 -7.10 13.20 11.67
CA THR A 194 -5.91 13.86 11.10
C THR A 194 -5.90 13.86 9.57
N VAL A 195 -6.58 12.92 8.92
CA VAL A 195 -6.50 12.76 7.46
C VAL A 195 -7.87 12.72 6.79
N ILE A 196 -8.77 11.83 7.24
CA ILE A 196 -10.01 11.52 6.52
C ILE A 196 -11.01 12.69 6.60
N GLN A 197 -11.29 13.21 7.81
CA GLN A 197 -12.21 14.34 8.01
C GLN A 197 -11.69 15.62 7.35
N PRO A 198 -10.42 16.05 7.53
CA PRO A 198 -9.91 17.26 6.91
C PRO A 198 -9.99 17.24 5.37
N LEU A 199 -9.78 16.08 4.76
CA LEU A 199 -9.84 15.89 3.31
C LEU A 199 -11.22 15.49 2.78
N LYS A 200 -12.20 15.29 3.67
CA LYS A 200 -13.58 14.88 3.33
C LYS A 200 -13.61 13.59 2.51
N LEU A 201 -12.84 12.58 2.90
CA LEU A 201 -12.73 11.31 2.20
C LEU A 201 -13.91 10.39 2.58
N THR A 202 -15.08 10.65 2.00
CA THR A 202 -16.36 10.06 2.44
C THR A 202 -16.49 8.56 2.20
N GLY A 203 -15.68 7.98 1.30
CA GLY A 203 -15.60 6.55 1.04
C GLY A 203 -14.45 5.85 1.76
N THR A 204 -13.70 6.56 2.60
CA THR A 204 -12.47 6.08 3.24
C THR A 204 -12.64 5.90 4.75
N TYR A 205 -12.09 4.81 5.28
CA TYR A 205 -12.01 4.56 6.72
C TYR A 205 -10.90 3.56 7.05
N ALA A 206 -10.32 3.67 8.24
CA ALA A 206 -9.47 2.63 8.78
C ALA A 206 -10.33 1.52 9.40
N ARG A 207 -10.02 0.26 9.06
CA ARG A 207 -10.71 -0.90 9.63
C ARG A 207 -10.10 -1.31 10.95
N THR A 208 -10.97 -1.65 11.89
CA THR A 208 -10.57 -2.36 13.11
C THR A 208 -10.20 -3.82 12.78
N PHE A 209 -9.44 -4.47 13.66
CA PHE A 209 -9.04 -5.87 13.50
C PHE A 209 -10.20 -6.85 13.29
N ALA A 210 -11.34 -6.59 13.93
CA ALA A 210 -12.50 -7.49 13.91
C ALA A 210 -13.48 -7.20 12.76
N GLU A 211 -13.39 -6.03 12.14
CA GLU A 211 -14.23 -5.70 10.99
C GLU A 211 -13.87 -6.64 9.83
N ARG A 212 -14.88 -7.14 9.09
CA ARG A 212 -14.71 -8.14 8.01
C ARG A 212 -15.21 -7.67 6.66
N ARG A 213 -16.26 -6.84 6.67
CA ARG A 213 -17.03 -6.42 5.50
C ARG A 213 -16.81 -4.95 5.22
N TYR A 214 -17.06 -4.56 3.97
CA TYR A 214 -17.12 -3.16 3.60
C TYR A 214 -18.42 -2.50 4.08
N ARG A 215 -18.36 -1.21 4.42
CA ARG A 215 -19.50 -0.44 4.95
C ARG A 215 -20.43 0.11 3.86
N GLY A 216 -19.91 0.32 2.65
CA GLY A 216 -20.63 0.89 1.51
C GLY A 216 -20.58 0.02 0.25
N PRO A 217 -21.01 0.55 -0.91
CA PRO A 217 -20.86 -0.12 -2.21
C PRO A 217 -19.42 -0.51 -2.45
N HIS A 218 -19.16 -1.73 -2.90
CA HIS A 218 -17.79 -2.27 -2.99
C HIS A 218 -17.65 -3.30 -4.10
N THR A 219 -16.40 -3.54 -4.47
CA THR A 219 -16.01 -4.67 -5.32
C THR A 219 -15.83 -5.95 -4.51
N LYS A 220 -16.04 -7.10 -5.14
CA LYS A 220 -15.41 -8.33 -4.68
C LYS A 220 -13.90 -8.27 -4.90
N ALA A 221 -13.10 -8.96 -4.09
CA ALA A 221 -11.65 -9.06 -4.22
C ALA A 221 -11.26 -10.51 -4.53
N TYR A 222 -10.48 -10.72 -5.58
CA TYR A 222 -10.20 -12.05 -6.14
C TYR A 222 -8.71 -12.34 -6.22
N THR A 223 -8.20 -13.26 -5.41
CA THR A 223 -6.76 -13.57 -5.40
C THR A 223 -6.42 -14.81 -6.22
N ARG A 224 -5.30 -14.73 -6.95
CA ARG A 224 -4.57 -15.89 -7.50
C ARG A 224 -3.19 -16.07 -6.86
N MET A 225 -2.83 -15.20 -5.93
CA MET A 225 -1.51 -15.11 -5.32
C MET A 225 -1.34 -16.07 -4.15
N PHE A 226 -1.73 -17.33 -4.33
CA PHE A 226 -1.43 -18.39 -3.36
C PHE A 226 -0.16 -19.14 -3.74
N ILE A 227 0.64 -19.46 -2.74
CA ILE A 227 1.77 -20.39 -2.83
C ILE A 227 1.23 -21.80 -3.09
N ARG A 228 1.94 -22.56 -3.93
CA ARG A 228 1.63 -23.97 -4.25
C ARG A 228 1.69 -24.84 -2.99
N ASP A 229 0.81 -25.83 -2.93
CA ASP A 229 0.81 -26.81 -1.85
C ASP A 229 2.15 -27.56 -1.77
N GLY A 230 2.58 -27.87 -0.55
CA GLY A 230 3.83 -28.62 -0.28
C GLY A 230 5.12 -27.79 -0.34
N VAL A 231 5.07 -26.51 -0.72
CA VAL A 231 6.21 -25.59 -0.57
C VAL A 231 6.45 -25.37 0.92
N ASP A 232 7.71 -25.52 1.37
CA ASP A 232 8.08 -25.15 2.73
C ASP A 232 8.21 -23.62 2.85
N PRO A 233 7.37 -22.95 3.64
CA PRO A 233 7.36 -21.49 3.76
C PRO A 233 8.66 -20.90 4.31
N ASP A 234 9.45 -21.69 5.04
CA ASP A 234 10.77 -21.28 5.53
C ASP A 234 11.83 -21.18 4.41
N SER A 235 11.54 -21.73 3.22
CA SER A 235 12.40 -21.63 2.03
C SER A 235 12.16 -20.38 1.19
N LEU A 236 11.17 -19.54 1.56
CA LEU A 236 10.80 -18.37 0.77
C LEU A 236 11.81 -17.25 0.89
N THR A 237 12.18 -16.70 -0.27
CA THR A 237 13.01 -15.51 -0.41
C THR A 237 12.29 -14.52 -1.32
N PRO A 238 12.66 -13.23 -1.30
CA PRO A 238 12.16 -12.28 -2.28
C PRO A 238 12.32 -12.77 -3.73
N ASP A 239 13.43 -13.45 -4.04
CA ASP A 239 13.78 -13.87 -5.40
C ASP A 239 12.98 -15.07 -5.88
N ASN A 240 12.61 -16.00 -5.00
CA ASN A 240 11.90 -17.22 -5.39
C ASN A 240 10.37 -17.14 -5.24
N TYR A 241 9.86 -16.16 -4.48
CA TYR A 241 8.43 -16.07 -4.11
C TYR A 241 7.50 -16.18 -5.31
N ALA A 242 7.75 -15.39 -6.36
CA ALA A 242 6.91 -15.36 -7.56
C ALA A 242 6.88 -16.73 -8.29
N SER A 243 7.99 -17.46 -8.28
CA SER A 243 8.11 -18.76 -8.94
C SER A 243 7.34 -19.88 -8.23
N LEU A 244 6.91 -19.66 -6.99
CA LEU A 244 6.24 -20.62 -6.12
C LEU A 244 4.72 -20.40 -6.03
N LEU A 245 4.20 -19.40 -6.73
CA LEU A 245 2.76 -19.14 -6.82
C LEU A 245 2.07 -20.20 -7.70
N LEU A 246 0.79 -20.48 -7.42
CA LEU A 246 -0.06 -21.36 -8.23
C LEU A 246 -0.08 -20.94 -9.70
N GLY A 247 -0.01 -19.64 -9.98
CA GLY A 247 0.05 -19.11 -11.33
C GLY A 247 -1.28 -18.56 -11.83
N PRO A 248 -1.27 -17.99 -13.05
CA PRO A 248 -2.44 -17.35 -13.65
C PRO A 248 -3.56 -18.34 -13.98
N GLU A 249 -3.20 -19.59 -14.25
CA GLU A 249 -4.11 -20.66 -14.67
C GLU A 249 -5.05 -21.14 -13.55
N SER A 250 -4.84 -20.69 -12.31
CA SER A 250 -5.70 -21.06 -11.20
C SER A 250 -6.98 -20.22 -11.15
N ASP A 251 -8.07 -20.86 -10.71
CA ASP A 251 -9.32 -20.15 -10.46
C ASP A 251 -9.12 -19.11 -9.35
N PRO A 252 -9.55 -17.85 -9.57
CA PRO A 252 -9.46 -16.81 -8.56
C PRO A 252 -10.34 -17.15 -7.36
N VAL A 253 -9.86 -16.84 -6.16
CA VAL A 253 -10.61 -17.06 -4.92
C VAL A 253 -11.16 -15.75 -4.40
N ASP A 254 -12.46 -15.72 -4.07
CA ASP A 254 -13.09 -14.60 -3.38
C ASP A 254 -12.56 -14.48 -1.94
N VAL A 255 -11.82 -13.38 -1.71
CA VAL A 255 -11.24 -12.99 -0.42
C VAL A 255 -11.79 -11.65 0.07
N THR A 256 -12.98 -11.26 -0.39
CA THR A 256 -13.65 -9.99 -0.05
C THR A 256 -13.88 -9.87 1.45
N ASP A 257 -14.57 -10.86 2.04
CA ASP A 257 -14.90 -10.89 3.46
C ASP A 257 -13.75 -11.57 4.23
N ARG A 258 -12.98 -10.80 4.98
CA ARG A 258 -11.87 -11.31 5.82
C ARG A 258 -11.47 -10.27 6.86
N THR A 259 -10.79 -10.65 7.92
CA THR A 259 -10.04 -9.71 8.77
C THR A 259 -8.78 -9.23 8.03
N ILE A 260 -8.22 -8.08 8.42
CA ILE A 260 -7.04 -7.52 7.77
C ILE A 260 -5.88 -7.46 8.75
N PRO A 261 -4.90 -8.37 8.63
CA PRO A 261 -3.79 -8.46 9.58
C PRO A 261 -2.76 -7.34 9.39
N THR A 262 -2.91 -6.48 8.37
CA THR A 262 -1.97 -5.40 8.07
C THR A 262 -2.27 -4.09 8.82
N TRP A 263 -3.44 -3.92 9.45
CA TRP A 263 -3.78 -2.78 10.33
C TRP A 263 -3.17 -1.44 9.90
N ALA A 264 -2.26 -0.84 10.68
CA ALA A 264 -1.66 0.46 10.37
C ALA A 264 -0.73 0.48 9.14
N ALA A 265 -0.36 -0.68 8.60
CA ALA A 265 0.43 -0.83 7.39
C ALA A 265 -0.44 -0.95 6.12
N GLY A 266 -1.73 -1.28 6.23
CA GLY A 266 -2.58 -1.48 5.03
C GLY A 266 -4.09 -1.70 5.24
N GLY A 267 -4.61 -1.53 6.44
CA GLY A 267 -6.01 -1.75 6.84
C GLY A 267 -7.00 -0.65 6.44
N VAL A 268 -6.58 0.30 5.59
CA VAL A 268 -7.45 1.38 5.11
C VAL A 268 -8.32 0.87 3.95
N VAL A 269 -9.61 1.15 4.03
CA VAL A 269 -10.56 1.05 2.91
C VAL A 269 -10.69 2.43 2.27
N SER A 270 -10.76 2.50 0.95
CA SER A 270 -10.88 3.75 0.20
C SER A 270 -11.62 3.55 -1.12
N THR A 271 -11.78 4.65 -1.87
CA THR A 271 -12.22 4.68 -3.27
C THR A 271 -11.13 5.29 -4.15
N THR A 272 -11.21 5.15 -5.47
CA THR A 272 -10.29 5.80 -6.42
C THR A 272 -10.34 7.32 -6.27
N GLY A 273 -11.54 7.90 -6.21
CA GLY A 273 -11.73 9.34 -6.05
C GLY A 273 -11.14 9.89 -4.74
N ASP A 274 -11.27 9.16 -3.64
CA ASP A 274 -10.67 9.57 -2.36
C ASP A 274 -9.14 9.42 -2.36
N LEU A 275 -8.58 8.40 -3.03
CA LEU A 275 -7.13 8.32 -3.21
C LEU A 275 -6.57 9.44 -4.11
N ILE A 276 -7.33 9.91 -5.11
CA ILE A 276 -6.97 11.11 -5.88
C ILE A 276 -6.90 12.33 -4.96
N ARG A 277 -7.91 12.53 -4.09
CA ARG A 277 -7.95 13.65 -3.14
C ARG A 277 -6.78 13.59 -2.16
N LEU A 278 -6.49 12.40 -1.61
CA LEU A 278 -5.34 12.17 -0.76
C LEU A 278 -4.04 12.56 -1.48
N LEU A 279 -3.74 11.96 -2.63
CA LEU A 279 -2.47 12.21 -3.31
C LEU A 279 -2.32 13.68 -3.73
N ARG A 280 -3.41 14.33 -4.14
CA ARG A 280 -3.42 15.77 -4.42
C ARG A 280 -3.03 16.56 -3.19
N ALA A 281 -3.60 16.25 -2.03
CA ALA A 281 -3.34 16.96 -0.80
C ALA A 281 -1.90 16.77 -0.31
N LEU A 282 -1.38 15.54 -0.36
CA LEU A 282 -0.01 15.21 0.00
C LEU A 282 1.01 15.85 -0.93
N THR A 283 0.70 15.92 -2.23
CA THR A 283 1.60 16.52 -3.22
C THR A 283 1.61 18.04 -3.13
N THR A 284 0.44 18.68 -3.05
CA THR A 284 0.31 20.14 -3.00
C THR A 284 0.60 20.75 -1.63
N GLY A 285 0.69 19.93 -0.58
CA GLY A 285 0.92 20.39 0.79
C GLY A 285 -0.30 21.05 1.42
N SER A 286 -1.51 20.73 0.96
CA SER A 286 -2.75 21.29 1.52
C SER A 286 -3.24 20.57 2.79
N LEU A 287 -2.67 19.40 3.12
CA LEU A 287 -2.96 18.70 4.38
C LEU A 287 -1.99 19.07 5.51
N LEU A 288 -0.70 19.17 5.21
CA LEU A 288 0.38 19.26 6.20
C LEU A 288 0.99 20.67 6.23
N PRO A 289 1.44 21.16 7.40
CA PRO A 289 2.23 22.38 7.46
C PRO A 289 3.52 22.28 6.63
N PRO A 290 4.11 23.40 6.17
CA PRO A 290 5.22 23.38 5.22
C PRO A 290 6.45 22.58 5.66
N ALA A 291 6.75 22.51 6.96
CA ALA A 291 7.88 21.72 7.46
C ALA A 291 7.63 20.22 7.30
N GLN A 292 6.47 19.74 7.78
CA GLN A 292 6.04 18.35 7.68
C GLN A 292 5.82 17.90 6.24
N HIS A 293 5.30 18.78 5.38
CA HIS A 293 5.17 18.51 3.95
C HIS A 293 6.54 18.27 3.29
N ARG A 294 7.56 19.09 3.61
CA ARG A 294 8.93 18.84 3.15
C ARG A 294 9.49 17.53 3.70
N THR A 295 9.25 17.23 4.97
CA THR A 295 9.66 15.96 5.58
C THR A 295 9.03 14.76 4.88
N MET A 296 7.75 14.85 4.49
CA MET A 296 7.06 13.77 3.78
C MET A 296 7.78 13.36 2.50
N TRP A 297 8.30 14.34 1.77
CA TRP A 297 9.00 14.15 0.51
C TRP A 297 10.54 14.12 0.66
N ARG A 298 11.07 14.02 1.89
CA ARG A 298 12.49 13.73 2.11
C ARG A 298 12.75 12.25 1.87
N THR A 299 13.21 11.91 0.66
CA THR A 299 13.27 10.51 0.19
C THR A 299 14.64 9.85 0.30
N VAL A 300 14.63 8.53 0.51
CA VAL A 300 15.79 7.62 0.44
C VAL A 300 15.73 6.74 -0.82
N PRO A 301 16.85 6.26 -1.37
CA PRO A 301 16.83 5.27 -2.46
C PRO A 301 16.26 3.93 -1.96
N THR A 302 15.52 3.22 -2.81
CA THR A 302 14.86 1.97 -2.42
C THR A 302 15.64 0.70 -2.76
N ARG A 303 16.93 0.82 -3.10
CA ARG A 303 17.78 -0.28 -3.61
C ARG A 303 17.06 -1.19 -4.61
N ASP A 304 16.39 -0.56 -5.57
CA ASP A 304 15.63 -1.20 -6.65
C ASP A 304 14.50 -2.14 -6.19
N TRP A 305 13.99 -2.03 -4.96
CA TRP A 305 12.70 -2.61 -4.56
C TRP A 305 11.61 -2.30 -5.59
N ILE A 306 11.58 -1.03 -6.02
CA ILE A 306 11.03 -0.63 -7.31
C ILE A 306 12.19 0.06 -8.06
N PRO A 307 12.45 -0.29 -9.33
CA PRO A 307 13.53 0.29 -10.11
C PRO A 307 13.60 1.81 -10.04
N ASN A 308 14.77 2.34 -9.67
CA ASN A 308 15.04 3.79 -9.58
C ASN A 308 14.10 4.58 -8.66
N ALA A 309 13.23 3.92 -7.89
CA ALA A 309 12.29 4.60 -7.02
C ALA A 309 12.99 5.20 -5.80
N ARG A 310 12.34 6.21 -5.25
CA ARG A 310 12.69 6.77 -3.93
C ARG A 310 11.49 6.72 -3.02
N TYR A 311 11.74 6.57 -1.72
CA TYR A 311 10.68 6.46 -0.71
C TYR A 311 10.83 7.53 0.36
N GLY A 312 9.75 8.26 0.64
CA GLY A 312 9.64 9.25 1.70
C GLY A 312 8.92 8.65 2.92
N THR A 313 8.19 9.47 3.68
CA THR A 313 7.36 8.94 4.79
C THR A 313 6.00 8.52 4.24
N GLY A 314 5.86 7.25 3.89
CA GLY A 314 4.60 6.67 3.41
C GLY A 314 4.20 7.04 1.97
N VAL A 315 5.09 7.70 1.24
CA VAL A 315 4.92 8.11 -0.16
C VAL A 315 6.14 7.72 -0.97
N ALA A 316 5.98 7.53 -2.28
CA ALA A 316 7.07 7.19 -3.18
C ALA A 316 7.18 8.17 -4.36
N GLN A 317 8.37 8.21 -4.95
CA GLN A 317 8.68 8.92 -6.18
C GLN A 317 9.14 7.90 -7.21
N TRP A 318 8.42 7.78 -8.33
CA TRP A 318 8.73 6.87 -9.42
C TRP A 318 9.13 7.68 -10.67
N PRO A 319 10.38 7.55 -11.15
CA PRO A 319 10.84 8.27 -12.33
C PRO A 319 10.27 7.69 -13.63
N LEU A 320 10.00 8.56 -14.59
CA LEU A 320 9.66 8.24 -15.97
C LEU A 320 10.91 8.28 -16.84
N ALA A 321 10.88 7.58 -17.98
CA ALA A 321 11.99 7.52 -18.92
C ALA A 321 12.34 8.89 -19.54
N ASP A 322 11.42 9.85 -19.53
CA ASP A 322 11.66 11.21 -20.01
C ASP A 322 12.16 12.20 -18.93
N GLY A 323 12.52 11.70 -17.76
CA GLY A 323 13.10 12.48 -16.66
C GLY A 323 12.08 13.14 -15.73
N ARG A 324 10.78 13.07 -16.03
CA ARG A 324 9.74 13.47 -15.07
C ARG A 324 9.70 12.47 -13.91
N VAL A 325 9.19 12.92 -12.76
CA VAL A 325 8.98 12.08 -11.58
C VAL A 325 7.52 12.14 -11.19
N LEU A 326 6.90 10.98 -10.96
CA LEU A 326 5.56 10.88 -10.43
C LEU A 326 5.59 10.71 -8.91
N HIS A 327 4.66 11.36 -8.23
CA HIS A 327 4.33 11.09 -6.84
C HIS A 327 3.38 9.92 -6.77
N VAL A 328 3.64 8.99 -5.86
CA VAL A 328 2.97 7.68 -5.84
C VAL A 328 2.54 7.27 -4.45
N VAL A 329 1.32 6.77 -4.36
CA VAL A 329 0.85 5.90 -3.28
C VAL A 329 0.30 4.63 -3.91
N ALA A 330 0.79 3.48 -3.45
CA ALA A 330 0.47 2.18 -4.03
C ALA A 330 0.26 1.13 -2.94
N GLY A 331 -0.66 0.21 -3.19
CA GLY A 331 -1.02 -0.83 -2.26
C GLY A 331 -1.45 -2.11 -2.94
N VAL A 332 -0.95 -3.21 -2.41
CA VAL A 332 -1.31 -4.57 -2.78
C VAL A 332 -1.73 -5.27 -1.51
N GLU A 333 -2.83 -6.00 -1.59
CA GLU A 333 -3.35 -6.90 -0.58
C GLU A 333 -4.05 -8.04 -1.34
N GLY A 334 -4.22 -9.23 -0.75
CA GLY A 334 -4.72 -10.39 -1.51
C GLY A 334 -6.02 -10.08 -2.26
N GLY A 335 -6.02 -10.18 -3.58
CA GLY A 335 -7.15 -9.92 -4.46
C GLY A 335 -7.51 -8.45 -4.72
N THR A 336 -6.65 -7.51 -4.32
CA THR A 336 -6.90 -6.07 -4.52
C THR A 336 -5.60 -5.29 -4.68
N VAL A 337 -5.52 -4.50 -5.75
CA VAL A 337 -4.39 -3.62 -6.01
C VAL A 337 -4.90 -2.22 -6.28
N SER A 338 -4.30 -1.24 -5.62
CA SER A 338 -4.54 0.18 -5.88
C SER A 338 -3.23 0.89 -6.17
N VAL A 339 -3.18 1.68 -7.24
CA VAL A 339 -2.05 2.55 -7.52
C VAL A 339 -2.56 3.92 -7.89
N THR A 340 -2.09 4.95 -7.18
CA THR A 340 -2.42 6.34 -7.48
C THR A 340 -1.14 7.10 -7.76
N LEU A 341 -1.08 7.70 -8.94
CA LEU A 341 0.07 8.38 -9.52
C LEU A 341 -0.31 9.83 -9.81
N GLY A 342 0.59 10.78 -9.57
CA GLY A 342 0.33 12.19 -9.83
C GLY A 342 1.57 12.96 -10.23
N THR A 343 1.38 14.02 -11.03
CA THR A 343 2.45 15.00 -11.27
C THR A 343 2.74 15.79 -9.99
N PRO A 344 3.99 16.25 -9.74
CA PRO A 344 4.35 16.95 -8.50
C PRO A 344 3.61 18.28 -8.25
N ASP A 345 2.98 18.85 -9.27
CA ASP A 345 2.11 20.03 -9.16
C ASP A 345 0.64 19.67 -8.86
N GLY A 346 0.28 18.38 -8.87
CA GLY A 346 -1.08 17.89 -8.74
C GLY A 346 -1.97 18.15 -9.98
N GLY A 347 -1.40 18.58 -11.10
CA GLY A 347 -2.12 18.91 -12.32
C GLY A 347 -2.79 17.71 -12.99
N LEU A 348 -2.15 16.54 -12.95
CA LEU A 348 -2.68 15.26 -13.43
C LEU A 348 -2.53 14.19 -12.36
N ILE A 349 -3.62 13.55 -11.98
CA ILE A 349 -3.63 12.42 -11.05
C ILE A 349 -4.46 11.29 -11.63
N VAL A 350 -3.95 10.07 -11.55
CA VAL A 350 -4.62 8.84 -11.97
C VAL A 350 -4.65 7.87 -10.82
N SER A 351 -5.84 7.40 -10.43
CA SER A 351 -6.01 6.32 -9.46
C SER A 351 -6.58 5.10 -10.16
N THR A 352 -5.92 3.96 -10.02
CA THR A 352 -6.33 2.68 -10.59
C THR A 352 -6.64 1.71 -9.47
N HIS A 353 -7.70 0.91 -9.64
CA HIS A 353 -7.99 -0.23 -8.78
C HIS A 353 -8.25 -1.48 -9.61
N LEU A 354 -7.55 -2.56 -9.27
CA LEU A 354 -7.79 -3.92 -9.78
C LEU A 354 -8.45 -4.72 -8.66
N ASN A 355 -9.53 -5.42 -8.99
CA ASN A 355 -10.16 -6.36 -8.07
C ASN A 355 -9.58 -7.78 -8.17
N GLY A 356 -8.31 -7.82 -8.56
CA GLY A 356 -7.44 -8.98 -8.53
C GLY A 356 -6.00 -8.54 -8.32
N ASP A 357 -5.09 -9.50 -8.21
CA ASP A 357 -3.71 -9.26 -7.80
C ASP A 357 -2.67 -9.95 -8.70
N TRP A 358 -3.09 -10.49 -9.85
CA TRP A 358 -2.19 -11.14 -10.80
C TRP A 358 -1.62 -10.13 -11.81
N ASN A 359 -0.30 -10.18 -12.07
CA ASN A 359 0.40 -9.32 -13.06
C ASN A 359 0.10 -7.81 -12.94
N TRP A 360 -0.28 -7.34 -11.75
CA TRP A 360 -0.71 -5.96 -11.53
C TRP A 360 0.38 -4.93 -11.86
N TYR A 361 1.66 -5.30 -11.70
CA TYR A 361 2.80 -4.42 -11.93
C TYR A 361 2.92 -4.02 -13.42
N MET A 362 2.74 -4.98 -14.34
CA MET A 362 2.73 -4.70 -15.78
C MET A 362 1.55 -3.81 -16.19
N THR A 363 0.37 -4.10 -15.63
CA THR A 363 -0.83 -3.29 -15.86
C THR A 363 -0.61 -1.85 -15.40
N CYS A 364 -0.02 -1.67 -14.22
CA CYS A 364 0.34 -0.36 -13.69
C CYS A 364 1.33 0.39 -14.59
N TYR A 365 2.36 -0.30 -15.10
CA TYR A 365 3.33 0.28 -16.03
C TYR A 365 2.68 0.78 -17.32
N GLN A 366 1.78 -0.02 -17.90
CA GLN A 366 1.04 0.35 -19.10
C GLN A 366 0.08 1.53 -18.86
N ILE A 367 -0.59 1.58 -17.71
CA ILE A 367 -1.46 2.71 -17.35
C ILE A 367 -0.64 3.99 -17.18
N ALA A 368 0.52 3.92 -16.54
CA ALA A 368 1.38 5.08 -16.38
C ALA A 368 1.85 5.61 -17.75
N GLU A 369 2.29 4.72 -18.65
CA GLU A 369 2.67 5.10 -20.00
C GLU A 369 1.50 5.74 -20.77
N ALA A 370 0.32 5.10 -20.74
CA ALA A 370 -0.88 5.61 -21.42
C ALA A 370 -1.31 6.98 -20.89
N ALA A 371 -1.29 7.16 -19.56
CA ALA A 371 -1.74 8.36 -18.88
C ALA A 371 -0.76 9.53 -18.99
N PHE A 372 0.52 9.27 -18.73
CA PHE A 372 1.55 10.32 -18.61
C PHE A 372 2.36 10.50 -19.90
N GLY A 373 2.25 9.58 -20.86
CA GLY A 373 2.92 9.65 -22.17
C GLY A 373 4.38 9.21 -22.14
N SER A 374 4.82 8.54 -21.06
CA SER A 374 6.18 8.00 -20.92
C SER A 374 6.13 6.80 -19.97
N PRO A 375 6.85 5.70 -20.26
CA PRO A 375 6.95 4.57 -19.34
C PRO A 375 7.80 4.93 -18.12
N PHE A 376 7.75 4.09 -17.08
CA PHE A 376 8.68 4.20 -15.97
C PHE A 376 10.13 3.96 -16.42
N LEU A 377 11.06 4.60 -15.73
CA LEU A 377 12.48 4.38 -15.93
C LEU A 377 12.87 3.01 -15.34
N LEU A 378 13.06 2.02 -16.22
CA LEU A 378 13.55 0.69 -15.85
C LEU A 378 15.05 0.74 -15.48
N PRO A 379 15.59 -0.28 -14.78
CA PRO A 379 17.03 -0.36 -14.53
C PRO A 379 17.78 -0.42 -15.87
N ASN A 380 18.96 0.19 -15.94
CA ASN A 380 19.85 -0.07 -17.07
C ASN A 380 20.26 -1.54 -17.03
N GLU A 381 20.21 -2.26 -18.16
CA GLU A 381 20.65 -3.67 -18.27
C GLU A 381 22.15 -3.90 -17.96
N ALA A 382 22.89 -2.87 -17.56
CA ALA A 382 24.34 -2.91 -17.33
C ALA A 382 24.76 -3.21 -15.87
N SER A 383 23.84 -3.62 -14.99
CA SER A 383 24.15 -3.93 -13.59
C SER A 383 23.46 -5.21 -13.07
N GLN A 384 23.57 -6.30 -13.84
CA GLN A 384 23.47 -7.67 -13.31
C GLN A 384 24.85 -8.27 -13.14
#